data_AF-A0A662W8M0-F1
#
_entry.id   AF-A0A662W8M0-F1
#
_cell.length_a   1.000
_cell.length_b   1.000
_cell.length_c   1.000
_cell.angle_alpha   90.00
_cell.angle_beta   90.00
_cell.angle_gamma   90.00
#
_symmetry.space_group_name_H-M   'P 1'
#
loop_
_entity.id
_entity.type
_entity.pdbx_description
1 polymer ?
#
loop_
_entity_poly.entity_id
_entity_poly.type
_entity_poly.pdbx_seq_one_letter_code
_entity_poly.pdbx_strand_id
1 'polypeptide(L)'
;MKIRISIDEFENWLRERGYDKRLGEENLRIFLNVGLAGLFFVNSALLMSCIYTNLGFPSERISDRVRLELGRRIKKIEAAWDFIEIEVTSD
;
A
#
# COMPACT_ATOMS: atom_id res chain seq x y z
N MET A 1 5.28 -10.34 11.94
CA MET A 1 4.03 -10.30 11.14
C MET A 1 4.37 -10.16 9.67
N LYS A 2 3.60 -10.80 8.78
CA LYS A 2 3.85 -10.77 7.33
C LYS A 2 2.54 -10.43 6.62
N ILE A 3 2.58 -9.43 5.74
CA ILE A 3 1.47 -9.10 4.84
C ILE A 3 1.91 -9.26 3.40
N ARG A 4 0.97 -9.64 2.53
CA ARG A 4 1.14 -9.66 1.09
C ARG A 4 -0.10 -9.01 0.50
N ILE A 5 0.10 -8.05 -0.40
CA ILE A 5 -0.96 -7.32 -1.08
C ILE A 5 -0.74 -7.53 -2.57
N SER A 6 -1.73 -8.08 -3.27
CA SER A 6 -1.76 -8.15 -4.72
C SER A 6 -2.32 -6.87 -5.33
N ILE A 7 -2.08 -6.66 -6.63
CA ILE A 7 -2.64 -5.54 -7.38
C ILE A 7 -4.17 -5.57 -7.39
N ASP A 8 -4.79 -6.77 -7.41
CA ASP A 8 -6.24 -6.94 -7.34
C ASP A 8 -6.80 -6.55 -5.96
N GLU A 9 -6.09 -6.93 -4.89
CA GLU A 9 -6.46 -6.51 -3.52
C GLU A 9 -6.35 -5.00 -3.35
N PHE A 10 -5.30 -4.41 -3.92
CA PHE A 10 -5.14 -2.96 -3.92
C PHE A 10 -6.22 -2.25 -4.76
N GLU A 11 -6.58 -2.79 -5.94
CA GLU A 11 -7.68 -2.29 -6.75
C GLU A 11 -9.01 -2.35 -5.97
N ASN A 12 -9.32 -3.48 -5.35
CA ASN A 12 -10.53 -3.62 -4.53
C ASN A 12 -10.54 -2.62 -3.38
N TRP A 13 -9.41 -2.44 -2.68
CA TRP A 13 -9.27 -1.46 -1.62
C TRP A 13 -9.54 -0.03 -2.10
N LEU A 14 -9.11 0.33 -3.32
CA LEU A 14 -9.38 1.62 -3.95
C LEU A 14 -10.86 1.79 -4.31
N ARG A 15 -11.48 0.76 -4.89
CA ARG A 15 -12.90 0.77 -5.31
C ARG A 15 -13.85 0.87 -4.13
N GLU A 16 -13.60 0.12 -3.05
CA GLU A 16 -14.38 0.21 -1.80
C GLU A 16 -14.39 1.64 -1.24
N ARG A 17 -13.34 2.41 -1.49
CA ARG A 17 -13.19 3.80 -1.05
C ARG A 17 -13.68 4.81 -2.09
N GLY A 18 -14.21 4.36 -3.23
CA GLY A 18 -14.76 5.19 -4.30
C GLY A 18 -13.74 5.91 -5.17
N TYR A 19 -12.49 5.42 -5.23
CA TYR A 19 -11.47 6.03 -6.09
C TYR A 19 -11.75 5.82 -7.58
N ASP A 20 -12.39 4.71 -7.95
CA ASP A 20 -12.90 4.48 -9.30
C ASP A 20 -13.85 5.59 -9.77
N LYS A 21 -14.77 6.02 -8.88
CA LYS A 21 -15.72 7.10 -9.17
C LYS A 21 -15.06 8.48 -9.20
N ARG A 22 -14.07 8.72 -8.33
CA ARG A 22 -13.37 10.02 -8.22
C ARG A 22 -12.35 10.24 -9.33
N LEU A 23 -11.61 9.20 -9.71
CA LEU A 23 -10.57 9.27 -10.74
C LEU A 23 -11.15 9.01 -12.13
N GLY A 24 -12.21 8.21 -12.23
CA GLY A 24 -12.66 7.60 -13.47
C GLY A 24 -11.91 6.29 -13.76
N GLU A 25 -12.58 5.35 -14.43
CA GLU A 25 -12.06 4.00 -14.68
C GLU A 25 -10.74 4.03 -15.46
N GLU A 26 -10.62 4.86 -16.49
CA GLU A 26 -9.40 4.98 -17.30
C GLU A 26 -8.20 5.43 -16.47
N ASN A 27 -8.36 6.47 -15.65
CA ASN A 27 -7.30 6.97 -14.78
C ASN A 27 -6.93 5.96 -13.69
N LEU A 28 -7.91 5.21 -13.16
CA LEU A 28 -7.64 4.12 -12.24
C LEU A 28 -6.78 3.03 -12.90
N ARG A 29 -7.05 2.67 -14.16
CA ARG A 29 -6.23 1.71 -14.92
C ARG A 29 -4.82 2.23 -15.17
N ILE A 30 -4.65 3.49 -15.55
CA ILE A 30 -3.33 4.11 -15.72
C ILE A 30 -2.56 4.07 -14.40
N PHE A 31 -3.21 4.43 -13.29
CA PHE A 31 -2.62 4.41 -11.96
C PHE A 31 -2.17 3.01 -11.54
N LEU A 32 -3.01 1.99 -11.74
CA LEU A 32 -2.69 0.59 -11.44
C LEU A 32 -1.58 0.04 -12.35
N ASN A 33 -1.52 0.46 -13.62
CA ASN A 33 -0.49 0.03 -14.57
C ASN A 33 0.93 0.44 -14.17
N VAL A 34 1.09 1.44 -13.29
CA VAL A 34 2.39 1.76 -12.67
C VAL A 34 2.96 0.56 -11.90
N GLY A 35 2.09 -0.32 -11.40
CA GLY A 35 2.45 -1.49 -10.61
C GLY A 35 2.82 -1.16 -9.17
N LEU A 36 2.68 -2.15 -8.28
CA LEU A 36 2.90 -1.96 -6.84
C LEU A 36 4.36 -1.59 -6.52
N ALA A 37 5.33 -2.21 -7.20
CA ALA A 37 6.74 -1.80 -7.07
C ALA A 37 6.96 -0.33 -7.44
N GLY A 38 6.44 0.12 -8.59
CA GLY A 38 6.57 1.50 -9.04
C GLY A 38 5.92 2.46 -8.04
N LEU A 39 4.69 2.18 -7.63
CA LEU A 39 3.94 2.95 -6.65
C LEU A 39 4.65 3.00 -5.28
N PHE A 40 5.30 1.92 -4.88
CA PHE A 40 6.05 1.86 -3.62
C PHE A 40 7.29 2.76 -3.65
N PHE A 41 8.10 2.68 -4.71
CA PHE A 41 9.32 3.49 -4.83
C PHE A 41 9.06 4.99 -4.97
N VAL A 42 7.91 5.39 -5.52
CA VAL A 42 7.48 6.80 -5.56
C VAL A 42 6.74 7.23 -4.28
N ASN A 43 6.70 6.36 -3.26
CA ASN A 43 6.02 6.62 -2.00
C ASN A 43 4.54 7.03 -2.18
N SER A 44 3.83 6.31 -3.05
CA SER A 44 2.42 6.55 -3.37
C SER A 44 1.59 6.60 -2.08
N ALA A 45 0.97 7.76 -1.82
CA ALA A 45 0.17 7.95 -0.61
C ALA A 45 -0.96 6.91 -0.47
N LEU A 46 -1.58 6.50 -1.58
CA LEU A 46 -2.65 5.51 -1.58
C LEU A 46 -2.12 4.10 -1.27
N LEU A 47 -1.02 3.68 -1.89
CA LEU A 47 -0.42 2.38 -1.60
C LEU A 47 0.08 2.31 -0.16
N MET A 48 0.75 3.36 0.31
CA MET A 48 1.20 3.42 1.70
C MET A 48 0.02 3.33 2.68
N SER A 49 -1.07 4.06 2.41
CA SER A 49 -2.29 3.97 3.24
C SER A 49 -2.88 2.56 3.26
N CYS A 50 -2.88 1.87 2.11
CA CYS A 50 -3.33 0.49 2.00
C CYS A 50 -2.43 -0.46 2.81
N ILE A 51 -1.10 -0.33 2.68
CA ILE A 51 -0.11 -1.10 3.45
C ILE A 51 -0.35 -0.93 4.95
N TYR A 52 -0.46 0.31 5.42
CA TYR A 52 -0.66 0.58 6.82
C TYR A 52 -1.99 0.02 7.36
N THR A 53 -3.06 0.11 6.57
CA THR A 53 -4.36 -0.49 6.91
C THR A 53 -4.23 -1.99 7.10
N ASN A 54 -3.52 -2.69 6.20
CA ASN A 54 -3.28 -4.13 6.29
C ASN A 54 -2.34 -4.50 7.45
N LEU A 55 -1.48 -3.59 7.88
CA LEU A 55 -0.65 -3.73 9.08
C LEU A 55 -1.41 -3.37 10.38
N GLY A 56 -2.69 -3.02 10.30
CA GLY A 56 -3.56 -2.72 11.46
C GLY A 56 -3.55 -1.26 11.91
N PHE A 57 -2.97 -0.35 11.14
CA PHE A 57 -2.94 1.08 11.45
C PHE A 57 -4.08 1.85 10.73
N PRO A 58 -4.55 2.97 11.29
CA PRO A 58 -5.58 3.80 10.64
C PRO A 58 -5.08 4.39 9.31
N SER A 59 -5.94 4.38 8.28
CA SER A 59 -5.57 4.69 6.89
C SER A 59 -5.24 6.16 6.60
N GLU A 60 -5.78 7.11 7.37
CA GLU A 60 -5.82 8.52 6.95
C GLU A 60 -4.73 9.40 7.56
N ARG A 61 -4.26 9.09 8.78
CA ARG A 61 -3.25 9.91 9.47
C ARG A 61 -2.37 9.06 10.36
N ILE A 62 -1.21 8.72 9.82
CA ILE A 62 -0.13 8.10 10.58
C ILE A 62 0.92 9.16 10.81
N SER A 63 1.20 9.42 12.09
CA SER A 63 2.24 10.36 12.47
C SER A 63 3.61 9.86 11.99
N ASP A 64 4.52 10.79 11.72
CA ASP A 64 5.87 10.41 11.27
C ASP A 64 6.60 9.54 12.28
N ARG A 65 6.27 9.68 13.57
CA ARG A 65 6.77 8.78 14.63
C ARG A 65 6.35 7.33 14.40
N VAL A 66 5.08 7.07 14.12
CA VAL A 66 4.59 5.70 13.89
C VAL A 66 5.20 5.12 12.61
N ARG A 67 5.34 5.94 11.56
CA ARG A 67 6.04 5.53 10.33
C ARG A 67 7.48 5.12 10.61
N LEU A 68 8.19 5.93 11.41
CA LEU A 68 9.58 5.69 11.78
C LEU A 68 9.75 4.43 12.64
N GLU A 69 8.88 4.23 13.63
CA GLU A 69 8.91 3.01 14.46
C GLU A 69 8.58 1.76 13.64
N LEU A 70 7.60 1.83 12.73
CA LEU A 70 7.31 0.72 11.83
C LEU A 70 8.49 0.43 10.90
N GLY A 71 9.09 1.47 10.31
CA GLY A 71 10.26 1.33 9.43
C GLY A 71 11.42 0.62 10.10
N ARG A 72 11.67 0.86 11.39
CA ARG A 72 12.69 0.16 12.19
C ARG A 72 12.39 -1.32 12.40
N ARG A 73 11.12 -1.71 12.32
CA ARG A 73 10.66 -3.10 12.48
C ARG A 73 10.57 -3.85 11.16
N ILE A 74 10.77 -3.21 10.02
CA ILE A 74 10.75 -3.91 8.74
C ILE A 74 12.00 -4.80 8.62
N LYS A 75 11.78 -6.10 8.45
CA LYS A 75 12.84 -7.08 8.17
C LYS A 75 13.10 -7.22 6.68
N LYS A 76 12.03 -7.23 5.89
CA LYS A 76 12.09 -7.50 4.45
C LYS A 76 10.94 -6.81 3.73
N ILE A 77 11.25 -6.30 2.55
CA ILE A 77 10.26 -5.84 1.57
C ILE A 77 10.57 -6.56 0.27
N GLU A 78 9.59 -7.24 -0.29
CA GLU A 78 9.63 -7.72 -1.67
C GLU A 78 8.55 -6.99 -2.45
N ALA A 79 8.91 -6.38 -3.57
CA ALA A 79 7.97 -5.68 -4.42
C ALA A 79 8.18 -6.10 -5.87
N ALA A 80 7.11 -6.56 -6.49
CA ALA A 80 7.01 -6.79 -7.92
C ALA A 80 5.94 -5.86 -8.52
N TRP A 81 5.71 -5.96 -9.82
CA TRP A 81 4.70 -5.14 -10.47
C TRP A 81 3.28 -5.45 -9.94
N ASP A 82 2.98 -6.72 -9.67
CA ASP A 82 1.66 -7.23 -9.27
C ASP A 82 1.49 -7.46 -7.76
N PHE A 83 2.56 -7.41 -6.96
CA PHE A 83 2.47 -7.62 -5.52
C PHE A 83 3.47 -6.79 -4.71
N ILE A 84 3.12 -6.54 -3.44
CA ILE A 84 4.07 -6.15 -2.41
C ILE A 84 3.92 -7.03 -1.18
N GLU A 85 5.04 -7.43 -0.61
CA GLU A 85 5.12 -8.27 0.58
C GLU A 85 6.03 -7.60 1.60
N ILE A 86 5.56 -7.47 2.83
CA ILE A 86 6.27 -6.80 3.91
C ILE A 86 6.31 -7.72 5.12
N GLU A 87 7.52 -8.02 5.57
CA GLU A 87 7.76 -8.73 6.81
C GLU A 87 8.25 -7.74 7.88
N VAL A 88 7.53 -7.67 8.99
CA VAL A 88 7.89 -6.87 10.16
C VAL A 88 8.19 -7.77 11.37
N THR A 89 9.18 -7.38 12.16
CA THR A 89 9.49 -7.99 13.45
C THR A 89 8.32 -7.82 14.41
N SER A 90 7.89 -8.93 15.01
CA SER A 90 7.05 -8.87 16.20
C SER A 90 7.97 -8.61 17.39
N ASP A 91 7.70 -7.54 18.13
CA ASP A 91 8.27 -7.35 19.47
C ASP A 91 7.48 -8.22 20.46
#